data_AF-K2D1R4-F1
#
_entry.id   AF-K2D1R4-F1
#
_cell.length_a   1.000
_cell.length_b   1.000
_cell.length_c   1.000
_cell.angle_alpha   90.00
_cell.angle_beta   90.00
_cell.angle_gamma   90.00
#
_symmetry.space_group_name_H-M   'P 1'
#
loop_
_entity.id
_entity.type
_entity.pdbx_description
1 polymer ?
#
loop_
_entity_poly.entity_id
_entity_poly.type
_entity_poly.pdbx_seq_one_letter_code
_entity_poly.pdbx_strand_id
1 'polypeptide(L)' 'MTKSRKTRAEKIQSGYRLQNFKLAEAERMEVKDVSEFGYLSSEYVMKDLRKTVVFSLVIVGLLAVAKRVLG' A
#
# COMPACT_ATOMS: atom_id res chain seq x y z
N MET A 1 -42.75 15.27 11.68
CA MET A 1 -42.54 14.13 10.74
C MET A 1 -42.55 12.83 11.51
N THR A 2 -43.65 12.09 11.46
CA THR A 2 -43.77 10.75 12.05
C THR A 2 -42.85 9.79 11.29
N LYS A 3 -41.83 9.24 11.96
CA LYS A 3 -40.94 8.23 11.37
C LYS A 3 -41.76 6.96 11.11
N SER A 4 -42.17 6.74 9.87
CA SER A 4 -42.80 5.48 9.45
C SER A 4 -41.86 4.31 9.76
N ARG A 5 -42.35 3.34 10.52
CA ARG A 5 -41.55 2.20 11.00
C ARG A 5 -41.43 1.21 9.84
N LYS A 6 -40.26 1.16 9.22
CA LYS A 6 -40.00 0.26 8.07
C LYS A 6 -40.39 -1.18 8.36
N THR A 7 -41.03 -1.83 7.39
CA THR A 7 -41.41 -3.24 7.48
C THR A 7 -40.17 -4.14 7.52
N ARG A 8 -40.32 -5.40 7.97
CA ARG A 8 -39.19 -6.34 8.05
C ARG A 8 -38.54 -6.56 6.67
N ALA A 9 -39.34 -6.62 5.61
CA ALA A 9 -38.86 -6.77 4.23
C ALA A 9 -38.06 -5.54 3.76
N GLU A 10 -38.54 -4.33 4.04
CA GLU A 10 -37.83 -3.08 3.72
C GLU A 10 -36.50 -2.94 4.45
N LYS A 11 -36.42 -3.42 5.70
CA LYS A 11 -35.16 -3.45 6.46
C LYS A 11 -34.14 -4.38 5.84
N ILE A 12 -34.57 -5.55 5.37
CA ILE A 12 -33.71 -6.53 4.70
C ILE A 12 -33.17 -5.94 3.39
N GLN A 13 -34.04 -5.37 2.55
CA GLN A 13 -33.65 -4.75 1.28
C GLN A 13 -32.71 -3.55 1.49
N SER A 14 -32.97 -2.72 2.52
CA SER A 14 -32.08 -1.63 2.89
C SER A 14 -30.72 -2.13 3.39
N GLY A 15 -30.69 -3.26 4.11
CA GLY A 15 -29.46 -3.90 4.58
C GLY A 15 -28.59 -4.41 3.42
N TYR A 16 -29.20 -5.12 2.46
CA TYR A 16 -28.50 -5.57 1.25
C TYR A 16 -27.95 -4.40 0.42
N ARG A 17 -28.71 -3.31 0.28
CA ARG A 17 -28.23 -2.09 -0.42
C ARG A 17 -27.05 -1.44 0.29
N LEU A 18 -27.07 -1.40 1.62
CA LEU A 18 -25.96 -0.85 2.43
C LEU A 18 -24.71 -1.73 2.34
N GLN A 19 -24.86 -3.05 2.28
CA GLN A 19 -23.73 -3.96 2.08
C GLN A 19 -23.09 -3.77 0.70
N ASN A 20 -23.90 -3.68 -0.36
CA ASN A 20 -23.41 -3.43 -1.72
C ASN A 20 -22.74 -2.06 -1.85
N PHE A 21 -23.25 -1.04 -1.14
CA PHE A 21 -22.64 0.28 -1.12
C PHE A 21 -21.26 0.27 -0.44
N LYS A 22 -21.14 -0.41 0.70
CA LYS A 22 -19.85 -0.59 1.40
C LYS A 22 -18.82 -1.34 0.55
N LEU A 23 -19.25 -2.38 -0.18
CA LEU A 23 -18.39 -3.12 -1.10
C LEU A 23 -17.88 -2.24 -2.24
N ALA A 24 -18.77 -1.47 -2.87
CA ALA A 24 -18.40 -0.56 -3.95
C ALA A 24 -17.52 0.61 -3.48
N GLU A 25 -17.70 1.10 -2.24
CA GLU A 25 -16.80 2.09 -1.65
C GLU A 25 -15.42 1.52 -1.34
N ALA A 26 -15.34 0.31 -0.78
CA ALA A 26 -14.06 -0.35 -0.48
C ALA A 26 -13.23 -0.58 -1.74
N GLU A 27 -13.85 -1.07 -2.81
CA GLU A 27 -13.19 -1.32 -4.10
C GLU A 27 -12.68 -0.01 -4.74
N ARG A 28 -13.43 1.09 -4.60
CA ARG A 28 -12.99 2.42 -5.06
C ARG A 28 -11.85 2.99 -4.22
N MET A 29 -11.81 2.71 -2.91
CA MET A 29 -10.70 3.14 -2.05
C MET A 29 -9.42 2.37 -2.37
N GLU A 30 -9.49 1.07 -2.61
CA GLU A 30 -8.31 0.26 -2.97
C GLU A 30 -7.67 0.74 -4.28
N VAL A 31 -8.48 1.05 -5.30
CA VAL A 31 -7.98 1.63 -6.56
C VAL A 31 -7.38 3.02 -6.35
N LYS A 32 -7.98 3.84 -5.46
CA LYS A 32 -7.44 5.14 -5.10
C LYS A 32 -6.11 5.04 -4.38
N ASP A 33 -5.99 4.14 -3.41
CA ASP A 33 -4.76 3.92 -2.64
C ASP A 33 -3.61 3.47 -3.55
N VAL A 34 -3.89 2.62 -4.53
CA VAL A 34 -2.87 2.23 -5.53
C VAL A 34 -2.48 3.42 -6.41
N SER A 35 -3.41 4.30 -6.79
CA SER A 35 -3.11 5.48 -7.61
C SER A 35 -2.40 6.59 -6.85
N GLU A 36 -2.78 6.83 -5.60
CA GLU A 36 -2.23 7.89 -4.75
C GLU A 36 -0.93 7.44 -4.09
N PHE A 37 -0.81 6.20 -3.64
CA PHE A 37 0.37 5.67 -2.97
C PHE A 37 1.20 4.71 -3.83
N GLY A 38 0.91 4.60 -5.13
CA GLY A 38 1.71 3.79 -6.08
C GLY A 38 3.19 4.20 -6.13
N TYR A 39 3.53 5.45 -5.78
CA TYR A 39 4.92 5.90 -5.65
C TYR A 39 5.63 5.36 -4.38
N LEU A 40 4.87 4.97 -3.35
CA LEU A 40 5.35 4.23 -2.18
C LEU A 40 5.38 2.71 -2.42
N SER A 41 4.91 2.24 -3.59
CA SER A 41 5.02 0.83 -3.93
C SER A 41 6.49 0.45 -3.79
N SER A 42 6.71 -0.58 -2.98
CA SER A 42 8.02 -1.03 -2.52
C SER A 42 9.05 -1.19 -3.64
N GLU A 43 8.62 -1.32 -4.89
CA GLU A 43 9.43 -1.44 -6.08
C GLU A 43 10.39 -0.26 -6.30
N TYR A 44 9.94 1.00 -6.12
CA TYR A 44 10.80 2.17 -6.28
C TYR A 44 11.78 2.33 -5.12
N VAL A 45 11.29 2.17 -3.89
CA VAL A 45 12.12 2.24 -2.68
C VAL A 45 13.17 1.12 -2.68
N MET A 46 12.79 -0.10 -3.05
CA MET A 46 13.70 -1.24 -3.14
C MET A 46 14.70 -1.11 -4.27
N LYS A 47 14.35 -0.46 -5.39
CA LYS A 47 15.26 -0.25 -6.51
C LYS A 47 16.43 0.65 -6.10
N ASP A 48 16.15 1.76 -5.43
CA ASP A 48 17.20 2.68 -4.99
C ASP A 48 17.95 2.17 -3.75
N LEU A 49 17.25 1.49 -2.83
CA LEU A 49 17.89 0.81 -1.70
C LEU A 49 18.87 -0.26 -2.18
N ARG A 50 18.50 -1.09 -3.16
CA ARG A 50 19.38 -2.14 -3.71
C ARG A 50 20.64 -1.55 -4.34
N LYS A 51 20.50 -0.50 -5.14
CA LYS A 51 21.67 0.20 -5.72
C LYS A 51 22.59 0.69 -4.63
N THR A 52 22.04 1.32 -3.60
CA THR A 52 22.80 1.87 -2.48
C THR A 52 23.56 0.77 -1.74
N VAL A 53 22.90 -0.34 -1.42
CA VAL A 53 23.52 -1.51 -0.77
C VAL A 53 24.68 -2.07 -1.62
N VAL A 54 24.49 -2.19 -2.94
CA VAL A 54 25.55 -2.68 -3.84
C VAL A 54 26.76 -1.75 -3.82
N PHE A 55 26.55 -0.43 -3.97
CA PHE A 55 27.66 0.53 -3.92
C PHE A 55 28.35 0.55 -2.55
N SER A 56 27.59 0.46 -1.46
CA SER A 56 28.17 0.37 -0.11
C SER A 56 29.05 -0.87 0.06
N LEU A 57 28.60 -2.04 -0.43
CA LEU A 57 29.41 -3.26 -0.40
C LEU A 57 30.69 -3.15 -1.22
N VAL A 58 30.62 -2.51 -2.39
CA VAL A 58 31.80 -2.24 -3.23
C VAL A 58 32.79 -1.34 -2.50
N ILE A 59 32.33 -0.24 -1.89
CA ILE A 59 33.18 0.68 -1.14
C ILE A 59 33.85 -0.04 0.04
N VAL A 60 33.08 -0.79 0.83
CA VAL A 60 33.63 -1.54 1.96
C VAL A 60 34.63 -2.60 1.49
N GLY A 61 34.36 -3.28 0.37
CA GLY A 61 35.29 -4.23 -0.23
C GLY A 61 36.60 -3.57 -0.66
N LEU A 62 36.52 -2.43 -1.36
CA LEU A 62 37.70 -1.65 -1.75
C LEU A 62 38.49 -1.16 -0.54
N LEU A 63 37.81 -0.69 0.51
CA LEU A 63 38.45 -0.28 1.76
C LEU A 63 39.12 -1.45 2.48
N ALA A 64 38.51 -2.64 2.49
CA ALA A 64 39.09 -3.84 3.09
C ALA A 64 40.34 -4.30 2.32
N VAL A 65 40.31 -4.25 0.99
CA VAL A 65 41.47 -4.53 0.14
C VAL A 65 42.56 -3.48 0.35
N ALA A 66 42.20 -2.19 0.33
CA ALA A 66 43.12 -1.09 0.55
C ALA A 66 43.80 -1.20 1.91
N LYS A 67 43.04 -1.50 2.97
CA LYS A 67 43.59 -1.79 4.31
C LYS A 67 44.57 -2.96 4.24
N ARG A 68 44.20 -4.08 3.63
CA ARG A 68 45.09 -5.25 3.53
C ARG A 68 46.38 -4.97 2.75
N VAL A 69 46.34 -4.08 1.76
CA VAL A 69 47.49 -3.72 0.92
C VAL A 69 48.36 -2.62 1.55
N LEU A 70 47.75 -1.67 2.26
CA LEU A 70 48.43 -0.48 2.82
C LEU A 70 48.72 -0.60 4.33
N GLY A 71 48.10 -1.54 5.07
CA GLY A 71 48.25 -1.75 6.51
C GLY A 71 46.94 -2.06 7.23
#